data_AF-A0A838WK54-F1
#
_entry.id   AF-A0A838WK54-F1
#
_cell.length_a   1.000
_cell.length_b   1.000
_cell.length_c   1.000
_cell.angle_alpha   90.00
_cell.angle_beta   90.00
_cell.angle_gamma   90.00
#
_symmetry.space_group_name_H-M   'P 1'
#
loop_
_entity.id
_entity.type
_entity.pdbx_description
1 polymer ?
#
loop_
_entity_poly.entity_id
_entity_poly.type
_entity_poly.pdbx_seq_one_letter_code
_entity_poly.pdbx_strand_id
1 'polypeptide(L)' 'MSRVLRVNVGVLRLIAFFIHLLNTPLGDRLWKGAIVVMDNLKVHYAERVRLSIESVGAKVKFLPPYSPDLSPIELCWSKL' A
#
# COMPACT_ATOMS: atom_id res chain seq x y z
N MET A 1 -12.26 -16.05 31.78
CA MET A 1 -12.02 -14.62 31.49
C MET A 1 -11.77 -14.50 29.99
N SER A 2 -12.83 -14.28 29.20
CA SER A 2 -12.77 -14.38 27.73
C SER A 2 -12.21 -13.09 27.14
N ARG A 3 -11.04 -13.18 26.49
CA ARG A 3 -10.34 -12.05 25.89
C ARG A 3 -11.07 -11.65 24.59
N VAL A 4 -11.91 -10.62 24.64
CA VAL A 4 -12.58 -10.09 23.44
C VAL A 4 -11.56 -9.34 22.60
N LEU A 5 -11.15 -9.91 21.46
CA LEU A 5 -10.30 -9.25 20.49
C LEU A 5 -11.14 -8.22 19.71
N ARG A 6 -10.85 -6.92 19.92
CA ARG A 6 -11.47 -5.84 19.14
C ARG A 6 -10.84 -5.83 17.76
N VAL A 7 -11.52 -6.43 16.79
CA VAL A 7 -11.11 -6.42 15.39
C VAL A 7 -11.63 -5.13 14.73
N ASN A 8 -10.74 -4.28 14.21
CA ASN A 8 -11.15 -3.09 13.46
C ASN A 8 -11.50 -3.48 12.02
N VAL A 9 -12.78 -3.74 11.79
CA VAL A 9 -13.34 -4.16 10.49
C VAL A 9 -13.04 -3.14 9.38
N GLY A 10 -12.94 -1.84 9.70
CA GLY A 10 -12.61 -0.80 8.73
C GLY A 10 -11.20 -0.93 8.17
N VAL A 11 -10.21 -1.19 9.03
CA VAL A 11 -8.81 -1.39 8.61
C VAL A 11 -8.66 -2.66 7.77
N LEU A 12 -9.35 -3.74 8.13
CA LEU A 12 -9.35 -4.99 7.36
C LEU A 12 -9.95 -4.81 5.96
N ARG A 13 -11.04 -4.05 5.84
CA ARG A 13 -11.67 -3.76 4.56
C ARG A 13 -10.75 -2.95 3.64
N LEU A 14 -10.00 -2.01 4.20
CA LEU A 14 -9.03 -1.21 3.45
C LEU A 14 -7.85 -2.05 2.95
N ILE A 15 -7.29 -2.92 3.80
CA ILE A 15 -6.21 -3.84 3.42
C ILE A 15 -6.68 -4.80 2.31
N ALA A 16 -7.88 -5.37 2.45
CA ALA A 16 -8.44 -6.27 1.45
C ALA A 16 -8.65 -5.58 0.10
N PHE A 17 -9.16 -4.35 0.10
CA PHE A 17 -9.30 -3.54 -1.10
C PHE A 17 -7.94 -3.25 -1.75
N PHE A 18 -6.94 -2.88 -0.95
CA PHE A 18 -5.60 -2.60 -1.47
C PHE A 18 -4.94 -3.83 -2.10
N ILE A 19 -5.06 -4.99 -1.45
CA ILE A 19 -4.59 -6.28 -2.01
C ILE A 19 -5.34 -6.60 -3.32
N HIS A 20 -6.65 -6.34 -3.38
CA HIS A 20 -7.39 -6.52 -4.62
C HIS A 20 -6.83 -5.66 -5.74
N LEU A 21 -6.58 -4.36 -5.50
CA LEU A 21 -5.98 -3.47 -6.50
C LEU A 21 -4.61 -3.97 -6.99
N LEU A 22 -3.78 -4.47 -6.07
CA LEU A 22 -2.48 -5.04 -6.39
C LEU A 22 -2.56 -6.31 -7.23
N ASN A 23 -3.63 -7.10 -7.09
CA ASN A 23 -3.82 -8.34 -7.83
C ASN A 23 -4.62 -8.16 -9.13
N THR A 24 -5.19 -6.98 -9.38
CA THR A 24 -5.96 -6.68 -10.59
C THR A 24 -5.33 -5.51 -11.37
N PRO A 25 -5.85 -4.27 -11.41
CA PRO A 25 -5.40 -3.28 -12.40
C PRO A 25 -3.98 -2.78 -12.18
N LEU A 26 -3.45 -2.85 -10.95
CA LEU A 26 -2.11 -2.36 -10.64
C LEU A 26 -1.05 -3.45 -10.83
N GLY A 27 -1.37 -4.69 -10.47
CA GLY A 27 -0.48 -5.85 -10.65
C GLY A 27 -0.09 -6.07 -12.10
N ASP A 28 -1.06 -5.98 -13.01
CA ASP A 28 -0.82 -6.14 -14.46
C ASP A 28 0.09 -5.05 -15.05
N ARG A 29 0.26 -3.92 -14.34
CA ARG A 29 1.13 -2.81 -14.74
C ARG A 29 2.50 -2.86 -14.07
N LEU A 30 2.70 -3.74 -13.09
CA LEU A 30 3.99 -3.90 -12.43
C LEU A 30 4.89 -4.83 -13.26
N TRP A 31 6.18 -4.49 -13.30
CA TRP A 31 7.19 -5.29 -13.97
C TRP A 31 8.32 -5.64 -13.01
N LYS A 32 9.09 -6.68 -13.35
CA LYS A 32 10.25 -7.10 -12.57
C LYS A 32 11.26 -5.95 -12.46
N GLY A 33 11.63 -5.59 -11.24
CA GLY A 33 12.53 -4.49 -10.95
C GLY A 33 11.86 -3.13 -10.76
N ALA A 34 10.53 -3.02 -10.93
CA ALA A 34 9.78 -1.82 -10.60
C ALA A 34 9.96 -1.44 -9.11
N ILE A 35 9.88 -0.15 -8.80
CA ILE A 35 9.90 0.36 -7.43
C ILE A 35 8.54 0.97 -7.12
N VAL A 36 7.82 0.36 -6.19
CA VAL A 36 6.56 0.89 -5.66
C VAL A 36 6.91 1.79 -4.48
N VAL A 37 6.67 3.09 -4.65
CA VAL A 37 6.82 4.09 -3.59
C VAL A 37 5.50 4.18 -2.83
N MET A 38 5.56 3.96 -1.52
CA MET A 38 4.40 3.98 -0.63
C MET A 38 4.52 5.11 0.39
N ASP A 39 3.38 5.73 0.73
CA ASP A 39 3.29 6.60 1.88
C ASP A 39 3.35 5.79 3.20
N ASN A 40 3.36 6.49 4.33
CA ASN A 40 3.51 5.88 5.65
C ASN A 40 2.19 5.48 6.33
N LEU A 41 1.09 5.32 5.58
CA LEU A 41 -0.17 4.85 6.14
C LEU A 41 -0.01 3.42 6.68
N LYS A 42 -0.51 3.16 7.90
CA LYS A 42 -0.33 1.88 8.60
C LYS A 42 -0.75 0.64 7.80
N VAL A 43 -1.72 0.78 6.89
CA VAL A 43 -2.17 -0.32 6.03
C VAL A 43 -1.14 -0.75 4.99
N HIS A 44 -0.24 0.13 4.56
CA HIS A 44 0.82 -0.18 3.60
C HIS A 44 1.92 -1.07 4.21
N TYR A 45 2.04 -1.08 5.53
CA TYR A 45 2.96 -1.97 6.26
C TYR A 45 2.41 -3.39 6.44
N ALA A 46 1.19 -3.69 5.97
CA ALA A 46 0.67 -5.04 6.05
C ALA A 46 1.55 -6.01 5.25
N GLU A 47 1.98 -7.10 5.88
CA GLU A 47 2.88 -8.08 5.26
C GLU A 47 2.34 -8.62 3.92
N ARG A 48 1.03 -8.89 3.86
CA ARG A 48 0.36 -9.35 2.63
C ARG A 48 0.48 -8.37 1.47
N VAL A 49 0.48 -7.08 1.77
CA VAL A 49 0.64 -6.02 0.75
C VAL A 49 2.04 -6.09 0.14
N ARG A 50 3.05 -6.19 0.99
CA ARG A 50 4.44 -6.34 0.56
C ARG A 50 4.66 -7.61 -0.27
N LEU A 51 4.14 -8.75 0.20
CA LEU A 51 4.24 -10.03 -0.50
C LEU A 51 3.59 -9.99 -1.89
N SER A 52 2.41 -9.37 -2.02
CA SER A 52 1.77 -9.19 -3.33
C SER A 52 2.65 -8.43 -4.31
N ILE A 53 3.30 -7.34 -3.88
CA ILE A 53 4.18 -6.53 -4.75
C ILE A 53 5.46 -7.29 -5.11
N GLU A 54 6.11 -7.91 -4.12
CA GLU A 54 7.36 -8.65 -4.32
C GLU A 54 7.16 -9.92 -5.17
N SER A 55 5.95 -10.49 -5.20
CA SER A 55 5.62 -11.66 -6.03
C SER A 55 5.78 -11.41 -7.54
N VAL A 56 5.62 -10.16 -7.98
CA VAL A 56 5.82 -9.72 -9.38
C VAL A 56 7.31 -9.38 -9.65
N GLY A 57 8.17 -9.47 -8.63
CA GLY A 57 9.58 -9.07 -8.70
C GLY A 57 9.80 -7.56 -8.59
N ALA A 58 8.80 -6.81 -8.13
CA ALA A 58 8.92 -5.40 -7.79
C ALA A 58 9.47 -5.21 -6.36
N LYS A 59 9.93 -4.00 -6.04
CA LYS A 59 10.48 -3.63 -4.72
C LYS A 59 9.63 -2.55 -4.09
N VAL A 60 9.42 -2.63 -2.78
CA VAL A 60 8.71 -1.60 -2.01
C VAL A 60 9.70 -0.62 -1.38
N LYS A 61 9.41 0.68 -1.50
CA LYS A 61 10.13 1.77 -0.81
C LYS A 61 9.12 2.68 -0.12
N PHE A 62 9.37 3.01 1.13
CA PHE A 62 8.55 3.96 1.88
C PHE A 62 9.16 5.35 1.79
N LEU A 63 8.30 6.37 1.71
CA LEU A 63 8.73 7.75 1.81
C LEU A 63 9.26 8.06 3.22
N PRO A 64 10.23 8.97 3.37
CA PRO A 64 10.62 9.46 4.67
C PRO A 64 9.40 10.04 5.41
N PRO A 65 9.36 9.94 6.75
CA PRO A 65 8.29 10.55 7.54
C PRO A 65 8.14 12.04 7.23
N TYR A 66 6.90 12.52 7.18
CA TYR A 66 6.57 13.93 6.95
C TYR A 66 7.16 14.53 5.66
N SER A 67 7.33 13.73 4.61
CA SER A 67 7.78 14.20 3.28
C SER A 67 6.66 14.12 2.23
N PRO A 68 5.53 14.84 2.41
CA PRO A 68 4.43 14.82 1.44
C PRO A 68 4.90 15.30 0.06
N ASP A 69 5.81 16.28 0.02
CA ASP A 69 6.36 16.85 -1.22
C ASP A 69 7.04 15.83 -2.14
N LEU A 70 7.44 14.67 -1.60
CA LEU A 70 8.05 13.58 -2.36
C LEU A 70 7.03 12.57 -2.91
N SER A 71 5.76 12.72 -2.58
CA SER A 71 4.69 11.89 -3.11
C SER A 71 4.22 12.45 -4.45
N PRO A 72 4.34 11.69 -5.56
CA PRO A 72 3.95 12.18 -6.90
C PRO A 72 2.47 12.60 -7.00
N ILE A 73 1.63 12.13 -6.07
CA ILE A 73 0.20 12.44 -6.05
C ILE A 73 -0.09 13.89 -5.62
N GLU A 74 0.78 14.54 -4.85
CA GLU A 74 0.56 15.93 -4.39
C GLU A 74 0.46 16.90 -5.57
N LEU A 75 1.24 16.68 -6.63
CA LEU A 75 1.17 17.47 -7.87
C LEU A 75 -0.12 17.23 -8.66
N CYS A 76 -0.79 16.09 -8.45
CA CYS A 76 -2.10 15.84 -9.04
C CYS A 76 -3.18 16.61 -8.27
N TRP A 77 -3.09 16.67 -6.94
CA TRP A 77 -4.03 17.41 -6.10
C TRP A 77 -3.91 18.92 -6.25
N SER A 78 -2.72 19.47 -6.54
CA SER A 78 -2.54 20.91 -6.75
C SER A 78 -3.25 21.46 -8.00
N LYS A 79 -3.76 20.58 -8.86
CA LYS A 79 -4.46 20.91 -10.11
C LYS A 79 -5.98 20.69 -10.04
N LEU A 80 -6.49 20.22 -8.91
CA LEU A 80 -7.92 20.08 -8.62
C LEU A 80 -8.45 21.35 -7.96
#